data_AF-M4DZ21-F1
#
_entry.id   AF-M4DZ21-F1
#
_cell.length_a   1.000
_cell.length_b   1.000
_cell.length_c   1.000
_cell.angle_alpha   90.00
_cell.angle_beta   90.00
_cell.angle_gamma   90.00
#
_symmetry.space_group_name_H-M   'P 1'
#
loop_
_entity.id
_entity.type
_entity.pdbx_description
1 polymer ?
#
loop_
_entity_poly.entity_id
_entity_poly.type
_entity_poly.pdbx_seq_one_letter_code
_entity_poly.pdbx_strand_id
1 'polypeptide(L)' 'MCISGMVGTSAIVLSPRFQYVPSYVIYYNVESRTIRKVGIQGLEAFQGSRFYTYLNYVENVKFF' A
#
# COMPACT_ATOMS: atom_id res chain seq x y z
N MET A 1 10.08 -1.04 -7.33
CA MET A 1 8.68 -1.22 -6.90
C MET A 1 8.38 -2.71 -6.80
N CYS A 2 7.48 -3.10 -5.91
CA CYS A 2 6.92 -4.45 -5.79
C CYS A 2 5.40 -4.36 -5.72
N ILE A 3 4.73 -5.43 -6.13
CA ILE A 3 3.30 -5.62 -5.86
C ILE A 3 3.19 -6.04 -4.39
N SER A 4 2.51 -5.23 -3.60
CA SER A 4 2.26 -5.50 -2.18
C SER A 4 0.95 -6.28 -1.98
N GLY A 5 0.05 -6.24 -2.96
CA GLY A 5 -1.22 -6.96 -2.94
C GLY A 5 -2.27 -6.33 -3.85
N MET A 6 -3.53 -6.69 -3.63
CA MET A 6 -4.69 -6.18 -4.35
C MET A 6 -5.78 -5.80 -3.35
N VAL A 7 -6.53 -4.73 -3.64
CA VAL A 7 -7.71 -4.30 -2.90
C VAL A 7 -8.93 -4.46 -3.79
N GLY A 8 -9.94 -5.17 -3.31
CA GLY A 8 -11.09 -5.54 -4.12
C GLY A 8 -10.68 -6.37 -5.33
N THR A 9 -11.35 -6.17 -6.46
CA THR A 9 -11.11 -6.91 -7.71
C THR A 9 -10.28 -6.14 -8.73
N SER A 10 -10.06 -4.84 -8.55
CA SER A 10 -9.55 -3.97 -9.61
C SER A 10 -8.39 -3.05 -9.22
N ALA A 11 -8.00 -2.98 -7.94
CA ALA A 11 -6.93 -2.09 -7.49
C ALA A 11 -5.67 -2.87 -7.06
N ILE A 12 -4.60 -2.78 -7.84
CA ILE A 12 -3.28 -3.31 -7.47
C ILE A 12 -2.60 -2.30 -6.55
N VAL A 13 -2.04 -2.76 -5.44
CA VAL A 13 -1.24 -1.95 -4.53
C VAL A 13 0.24 -2.19 -4.80
N LEU A 14 0.97 -1.11 -5.08
CA LEU A 14 2.40 -1.10 -5.30
C LEU A 14 3.10 -0.33 -4.17
N SER A 15 4.24 -0.85 -3.72
CA SER A 15 5.14 -0.14 -2.81
C SER A 15 6.59 -0.20 -3.30
N PRO A 16 7.43 0.79 -2.94
CA PRO A 16 8.86 0.61 -3.00
C PRO A 16 9.29 -0.64 -2.21
N ARG A 17 10.34 -1.33 -2.67
CA ARG A 17 10.91 -2.50 -1.96
C ARG A 17 11.37 -2.14 -0.56
N PHE A 18 11.90 -0.93 -0.44
CA PHE A 18 12.37 -0.33 0.80
C PHE A 18 11.93 1.12 0.79
N GLN A 19 11.34 1.57 1.89
CA GLN A 19 10.82 2.91 2.04
C GLN A 19 11.52 3.62 3.20
N TYR A 20 11.72 4.93 3.06
CA TYR A 20 12.03 5.82 4.18
C TYR A 20 10.81 6.68 4.47
N VAL A 21 10.71 7.24 5.67
CA VAL A 21 9.67 8.23 6.00
C VAL A 21 10.02 9.57 5.33
N PRO A 22 9.09 10.21 4.59
CA PRO A 22 7.68 9.86 4.43
C PRO A 22 7.45 8.71 3.44
N SER A 23 6.71 7.69 3.88
CA SER A 23 6.41 6.49 3.09
C SER A 23 5.08 6.62 2.36
N TYR A 24 4.93 5.90 1.25
CA TYR A 24 3.71 5.96 0.44
C TYR A 24 3.38 4.60 -0.18
N VAL A 25 2.14 4.47 -0.62
CA VAL A 25 1.68 3.37 -1.48
C VAL A 25 1.05 3.94 -2.74
N ILE A 26 1.05 3.14 -3.79
CA ILE A 26 0.40 3.48 -5.05
C ILE A 26 -0.73 2.49 -5.28
N TYR A 27 -1.94 3.01 -5.50
CA TYR A 27 -3.08 2.26 -5.99
C TYR A 27 -3.17 2.45 -7.49
N TYR A 28 -3.10 1.34 -8.22
CA TYR A 28 -3.36 1.30 -9.65
C TYR A 28 -4.71 0.63 -9.88
N ASN A 29 -5.69 1.39 -10.34
CA ASN A 29 -6.96 0.84 -10.77
C ASN A 29 -6.81 0.31 -12.21
N VAL A 30 -6.98 -0.99 -12.38
CA VAL A 30 -6.80 -1.70 -13.66
C VAL A 30 -7.90 -1.37 -14.66
N GLU A 31 -9.13 -1.15 -14.18
CA GLU A 31 -10.29 -0.82 -15.02
C GLU A 31 -10.19 0.59 -15.59
N SER A 32 -10.00 1.58 -14.71
CA SER A 32 -9.90 2.99 -15.12
C SER A 32 -8.50 3.40 -15.57
N ARG A 33 -7.50 2.52 -15.40
CA ARG A 33 -6.06 2.77 -15.68
C ARG A 33 -5.52 4.00 -14.95
N THR A 34 -6.07 4.30 -13.78
CA THR A 34 -5.67 5.47 -12.99
C THR A 34 -4.72 5.09 -11.88
N ILE A 35 -3.84 6.03 -11.54
CA ILE A 35 -2.85 5.89 -10.49
C ILE A 35 -3.18 6.87 -9.38
N ARG A 36 -3.20 6.40 -8.14
CA ARG A 36 -3.34 7.24 -6.94
C ARG A 36 -2.22 6.94 -5.96
N LYS A 37 -1.42 7.96 -5.65
CA LYS A 37 -0.38 7.90 -4.61
C LYS A 37 -0.99 8.34 -3.27
N VAL A 38 -0.75 7.56 -2.22
CA VAL A 38 -1.25 7.84 -0.87
C VAL A 38 -0.09 7.79 0.11
N GLY A 39 0.11 8.86 0.87
CA GLY A 39 1.08 8.91 1.96
C GLY A 39 0.60 8.09 3.16
N ILE A 40 1.52 7.37 3.81
CA ILE A 40 1.25 6.65 5.05
C ILE A 40 1.40 7.64 6.20
N GLN A 41 0.33 7.81 6.99
CA GLN A 41 0.31 8.66 8.18
C GLN A 41 0.70 7.87 9.44
N GLY A 42 1.13 8.55 10.50
CA GLY A 42 1.46 7.91 11.79
C GLY A 42 2.88 7.35 11.86
N LEU A 43 3.77 7.76 10.94
CA LEU A 43 5.17 7.35 10.89
C LEU A 43 6.14 8.49 11.24
N GLU A 44 5.65 9.62 11.73
CA GLU A 44 6.43 10.83 11.98
C GLU A 44 7.57 10.58 12.99
N ALA A 45 7.31 9.78 14.02
CA ALA A 45 8.30 9.39 15.03
C ALA A 45 9.45 8.52 14.47
N PHE A 46 9.29 7.98 13.27
CA PHE A 46 10.25 7.07 12.64
C PHE A 46 11.00 7.70 11.47
N GLN A 47 11.15 9.02 11.46
CA GLN A 47 11.86 9.73 10.40
C GLN A 47 13.26 9.15 10.16
N GLY A 48 13.62 8.92 8.89
CA GLY A 48 14.91 8.32 8.50
C GLY A 48 15.03 6.79 8.67
N SER A 49 14.05 6.14 9.30
CA SER A 49 14.04 4.68 9.42
C SER A 49 13.56 4.01 8.13
N ARG A 50 14.04 2.77 7.90
CA ARG A 50 13.72 1.95 6.72
C ARG A 50 12.63 0.94 7.05
N PHE A 51 11.60 0.85 6.21
CA PHE A 51 10.46 -0.04 6.40
C PHE A 51 10.17 -0.92 5.19
N TYR A 52 9.62 -2.09 5.49
CA TYR A 52 8.95 -2.96 4.52
C TYR A 52 7.45 -2.72 4.59
N THR A 53 6.79 -2.73 3.44
CA THR A 53 5.34 -2.54 3.36
C THR A 53 4.70 -3.83 2.94
N TYR A 54 3.88 -4.36 3.83
CA TYR A 54 3.05 -5.54 3.59
C TYR A 54 1.59 -5.09 3.64
N LEU A 55 0.81 -5.46 2.63
CA LEU A 55 -0.64 -5.26 2.68
C LEU A 55 -1.20 -6.37 3.56
N ASN A 56 -1.84 -6.02 4.67
CA ASN A 56 -2.47 -7.03 5.51
C ASN A 56 -3.73 -7.52 4.79
N TYR A 57 -3.72 -8.77 4.32
CA TYR A 57 -4.92 -9.43 3.81
C TYR A 57 -5.75 -9.86 5.01
N VAL A 58 -6.58 -8.94 5.52
CA VAL A 58 -7.71 -9.35 6.33
C VAL A 58 -8.74 -9.83 5.34
N GLU A 59 -8.76 -11.14 5.12
CA GLU A 59 -9.92 -11.82 4.56
C GLU A 59 -11.11 -11.25 5.36
N ASN A 60 -11.99 -10.53 4.68
CA ASN A 60 -13.15 -9.94 5.31
C ASN A 60 -14.08 -11.11 5.64
N VAL A 61 -13.74 -11.88 6.68
CA VAL A 61 -14.50 -13.00 7.20
C VAL A 61 -15.72 -12.35 7.84
N LYS A 62 -16.71 -12.04 7.00
CA LYS A 62 -18.06 -11.83 7.48
C LYS A 62 -18.49 -13.18 8.04
N PHE A 63 -18.33 -13.37 9.34
CA PHE A 63 -19.05 -14.42 10.04
C PHE A 63 -20.53 -14.10 9.82
N PHE A 64 -21.20 -14.99 9.10
CA PHE A 64 -22.64 -14.95 8.88
C PHE A 64 -23.38 -15.05 10.22
#